data_AF-W0TBG6-F1
#
_entry.id   AF-W0TBG6-F1
#
_cell.length_a   1.000
_cell.length_b   1.000
_cell.length_c   1.000
_cell.angle_alpha   90.00
_cell.angle_beta   90.00
_cell.angle_gamma   90.00
#
_symmetry.space_group_name_H-M   'P 1'
#
loop_
_entity.id
_entity.type
_entity.pdbx_description
1 polymer ?
#
loop_
_entity_poly.entity_id
_entity_poly.type
_entity_poly.pdbx_seq_one_letter_code
_entity_poly.pdbx_strand_id
1 'polypeptide(L)'
;MLRKYSTAPKPLFGGSTPPPPYSHSYQQLQSSLTRKPFLEIALVIGVGALTYFAIDNYNERIKLESKLNNHIVKSQQMQEVYLKQMNAQRKKRELQILNERKSTLQRQMKMALHIAMLRKQLADLGQDPVSISTIQQEYANSVKMENSISNVSGTALWIADNSELKSYLPNAREYDEEKGSN
;
A
#
# COMPACT_ATOMS: atom_id res chain seq x y z
N MET A 1 -0.76 4.96 44.26
CA MET A 1 0.57 5.63 44.28
C MET A 1 1.37 5.18 43.07
N LEU A 2 2.09 6.13 42.47
CA LEU A 2 2.70 6.12 41.14
C LEU A 2 3.87 5.13 40.98
N ARG A 3 3.99 4.48 39.80
CA ARG A 3 5.30 4.11 39.23
C ARG A 3 5.39 4.65 37.80
N LYS A 4 6.06 5.78 37.65
CA LYS A 4 6.53 6.31 36.36
C LYS A 4 7.81 5.55 35.99
N TYR A 5 7.81 4.85 34.86
CA TYR A 5 9.05 4.41 34.22
C TYR A 5 9.58 5.57 33.36
N SER A 6 10.59 6.26 33.86
CA SER A 6 11.41 7.19 33.08
C SER A 6 12.71 6.47 32.72
N THR A 7 12.73 5.77 31.59
CA THR A 7 13.95 5.24 31.00
C THR A 7 14.60 6.33 30.14
N ALA A 8 15.56 7.05 30.72
CA ALA A 8 16.52 7.83 29.96
C ALA A 8 17.47 6.88 29.19
N PRO A 9 17.84 7.19 27.93
CA PRO A 9 18.81 6.37 27.21
C PRO A 9 20.20 6.49 27.85
N LYS A 10 20.86 5.34 28.03
CA LYS A 10 22.23 5.25 28.54
C LYS A 10 23.21 5.94 27.56
N PRO A 11 24.11 6.81 28.04
CA PRO A 11 25.19 7.32 27.19
C PRO A 11 26.19 6.19 26.88
N LEU A 12 26.51 6.03 25.59
CA LEU A 12 27.45 5.02 25.06
C LEU A 12 28.93 5.42 25.20
N PHE A 13 29.24 6.54 25.87
CA PHE A 13 30.60 7.00 26.07
C PHE A 13 30.96 6.98 27.55
N GLY A 14 31.90 6.08 27.89
CA GLY A 14 32.51 5.97 29.20
C GLY A 14 33.22 7.25 29.60
N GLY A 15 33.26 7.48 30.91
CA GLY A 15 33.86 8.66 31.52
C GLY A 15 35.30 8.87 31.09
N SER A 16 35.54 10.05 30.52
CA SER A 16 36.82 10.74 30.63
C SER A 16 36.48 12.13 31.13
N THR A 17 36.88 12.39 32.37
CA THR A 17 36.99 13.75 32.91
C THR A 17 37.71 14.63 31.90
N PRO A 18 37.25 15.85 31.61
CA PRO A 18 38.02 16.77 30.78
C PRO A 18 39.39 16.97 31.46
N PRO A 19 40.51 16.89 30.71
CA PRO A 19 41.81 17.23 31.28
C PRO A 19 41.77 18.69 31.78
N PRO A 20 42.54 19.03 32.83
CA PRO A 20 42.60 20.40 33.33
C PRO A 20 42.97 21.35 32.18
N PRO A 21 42.54 22.62 32.22
CA PRO A 21 42.96 23.59 31.23
C PRO A 21 44.47 23.67 31.29
N TYR A 22 45.14 23.16 30.26
CA TYR A 22 46.54 23.41 30.04
C TYR A 22 46.69 24.94 29.99
N SER A 23 47.24 25.49 31.07
CA SER A 23 47.91 26.78 31.05
C SER A 23 49.09 26.63 30.09
N HIS A 24 48.83 26.74 28.80
CA HIS A 24 49.86 27.15 27.89
C HIS A 24 50.25 28.54 28.36
N SER A 25 51.44 28.61 28.95
CA SER A 25 52.27 29.79 28.89
C SER A 25 52.05 30.39 27.50
N TYR A 26 51.44 31.57 27.47
CA TYR A 26 51.68 32.50 26.40
C TYR A 26 53.17 32.82 26.48
N GLN A 27 54.02 31.91 26.00
CA GLN A 27 55.29 32.31 25.44
C GLN A 27 54.90 33.26 24.34
N GLN A 28 55.00 34.54 24.67
CA GLN A 28 55.17 35.60 23.73
C GLN A 28 56.15 35.10 22.68
N LEU A 29 55.64 34.63 21.55
CA LEU A 29 56.35 34.73 20.30
C LEU A 29 56.29 36.21 19.91
N GLN A 30 56.89 37.08 20.74
CA GLN A 30 57.55 38.27 20.26
C GLN A 30 58.81 37.78 19.55
N SER A 31 58.62 37.06 18.44
CA SER A 31 59.59 36.99 17.38
C SER A 31 59.76 38.43 16.93
N SER A 32 60.84 39.05 17.40
CA SER A 32 61.42 40.23 16.81
C SER A 32 61.26 40.15 15.29
N LEU A 33 60.64 41.19 14.75
CA LEU A 33 60.17 41.31 13.38
C LEU A 33 61.36 41.40 12.40
N THR A 34 62.23 40.38 12.34
CA THR A 34 63.06 40.14 11.16
C THR A 34 62.17 39.43 10.14
N ARG A 35 61.32 40.24 9.49
CA ARG A 35 60.51 39.85 8.34
C ARG A 35 61.43 39.29 7.27
N LYS A 36 61.57 37.96 7.22
CA LYS A 36 62.16 37.29 6.06
C LYS A 36 61.09 37.37 4.97
N PRO A 37 61.34 38.03 3.83
CA PRO A 37 60.33 38.29 2.80
C PRO A 37 59.67 37.00 2.28
N PHE A 38 60.39 35.87 2.32
CA PHE A 38 59.87 34.55 1.97
C PHE A 38 58.72 34.06 2.87
N LEU A 39 58.70 34.43 4.16
CA LEU A 39 57.64 34.02 5.08
C LEU A 39 56.36 34.83 4.83
N GLU A 40 56.48 36.12 4.52
CA GLU A 40 55.35 36.96 4.13
C GLU A 40 54.71 36.46 2.83
N ILE A 41 55.53 36.07 1.84
CA ILE A 41 55.05 35.48 0.58
C ILE A 41 54.32 34.15 0.84
N ALA A 42 54.90 33.27 1.67
CA ALA A 42 54.26 32.00 2.02
C ALA A 42 52.93 32.20 2.76
N LEU A 43 52.84 33.24 3.61
CA LEU A 43 51.60 33.60 4.31
C LEU A 43 50.53 34.11 3.36
N VAL A 44 50.88 34.96 2.39
CA VAL A 44 49.94 35.44 1.36
C VAL A 44 49.46 34.28 0.48
N ILE A 45 50.35 33.38 0.08
CA ILE A 45 49.98 32.17 -0.68
C ILE A 45 49.09 31.25 0.16
N GLY A 46 49.42 31.05 1.43
CA GLY A 46 48.63 30.22 2.35
C GLY A 46 47.22 30.78 2.58
N VAL A 47 47.10 32.08 2.85
CA VAL A 47 45.80 32.76 2.98
C VAL A 47 45.03 32.72 1.66
N GLY A 48 45.70 32.92 0.52
CA GLY A 48 45.09 32.81 -0.80
C GLY A 48 44.51 31.42 -1.08
N ALA A 49 45.28 30.37 -0.79
CA ALA A 49 44.84 28.98 -0.94
C ALA A 49 43.66 28.66 -0.01
N LEU A 50 43.71 29.09 1.27
CA LEU A 50 42.60 28.90 2.21
C LEU A 50 41.33 29.64 1.78
N THR A 51 41.48 30.86 1.26
CA THR A 51 40.33 31.64 0.76
C THR A 51 39.72 30.98 -0.47
N TYR A 52 40.55 30.47 -1.38
CA TYR A 52 40.09 29.72 -2.55
C TYR A 52 39.33 28.45 -2.11
N PHE A 53 39.88 27.66 -1.20
CA PHE A 53 39.20 26.46 -0.68
C PHE A 53 37.90 26.77 0.06
N ALA A 54 37.84 27.91 0.78
CA ALA A 54 36.61 28.33 1.45
C ALA A 54 35.51 28.67 0.44
N ILE A 55 35.84 29.36 -0.64
CA ILE A 55 34.90 29.68 -1.72
C ILE A 55 34.43 28.42 -2.43
N ASP A 56 35.34 27.50 -2.75
CA ASP A 56 35.02 26.24 -3.42
C ASP A 56 34.10 25.36 -2.57
N ASN A 57 34.40 25.21 -1.27
CA ASN A 57 33.54 24.50 -0.32
C ASN A 57 32.16 25.16 -0.18
N TYR A 58 32.09 26.49 -0.18
CA TYR A 58 30.81 27.20 -0.11
C TYR A 58 29.95 26.91 -1.35
N ASN A 59 30.53 26.97 -2.54
CA ASN A 59 29.81 26.72 -3.79
C ASN A 59 29.30 25.27 -3.87
N GLU A 60 30.13 24.29 -3.52
CA GLU A 60 29.70 22.89 -3.49
C GLU A 60 28.64 22.64 -2.42
N ARG A 61 28.74 23.28 -1.25
CA ARG A 61 27.69 23.21 -0.22
C ARG A 61 26.35 23.72 -0.75
N ILE A 62 26.31 24.89 -1.39
CA ILE A 62 25.07 25.47 -1.95
C ILE A 62 24.47 24.55 -3.02
N LYS A 63 25.32 23.97 -3.88
CA LYS A 63 24.89 23.02 -4.91
C LYS A 63 24.31 21.73 -4.32
N LEU A 64 24.91 21.22 -3.24
CA LEU A 64 24.39 20.07 -2.52
C LEU A 64 23.07 20.38 -1.81
N GLU A 65 22.95 21.54 -1.18
CA GLU A 65 21.69 22.00 -0.56
C GLU A 65 20.57 22.15 -1.62
N SER A 66 20.89 22.71 -2.79
CA SER A 66 19.95 22.78 -3.91
C SER A 66 19.50 21.40 -4.39
N LYS A 67 20.43 20.46 -4.59
CA LYS A 67 20.12 19.07 -4.95
C LYS A 67 19.26 18.40 -3.89
N LEU A 68 19.59 18.55 -2.62
CA LEU A 68 18.84 17.99 -1.50
C LEU A 68 17.40 18.52 -1.50
N ASN A 69 17.21 19.83 -1.63
CA ASN A 69 15.87 20.43 -1.73
C ASN A 69 15.09 19.89 -2.93
N ASN A 70 15.73 19.75 -4.10
CA ASN A 70 15.10 19.16 -5.27
C ASN A 70 14.70 17.69 -5.02
N HIS A 71 15.54 16.90 -4.32
CA HIS A 71 15.21 15.53 -3.95
C HIS A 71 14.04 15.45 -2.97
N ILE A 72 13.98 16.33 -1.98
CA ILE A 72 12.88 16.40 -1.01
C ILE A 72 11.57 16.71 -1.73
N VAL A 73 11.55 17.76 -2.56
CA VAL A 73 10.36 18.16 -3.33
C VAL A 73 9.91 17.03 -4.26
N LYS A 74 10.84 16.40 -4.99
CA LYS A 74 10.51 15.27 -5.87
C LYS A 74 9.98 14.07 -5.09
N SER A 75 10.55 13.77 -3.92
CA SER A 75 10.10 12.70 -3.05
C SER A 75 8.67 12.95 -2.56
N GLN A 76 8.37 14.17 -2.10
CA GLN A 76 7.02 14.57 -1.68
C GLN A 76 6.01 14.44 -2.82
N GLN A 77 6.34 14.93 -4.02
CA GLN A 77 5.48 14.79 -5.20
C GLN A 77 5.21 13.31 -5.54
N MET A 78 6.23 12.46 -5.51
CA MET A 78 6.07 11.02 -5.75
C MET A 78 5.18 10.37 -4.67
N GLN A 79 5.36 10.75 -3.41
CA GLN A 79 4.52 10.26 -2.31
C GLN A 79 3.05 10.66 -2.49
N GLU A 80 2.78 11.91 -2.89
CA GLU A 80 1.42 12.36 -3.17
C GLU A 80 0.77 11.61 -4.33
N VAL A 81 1.51 11.41 -5.43
CA VAL A 81 1.03 10.61 -6.57
C VAL A 81 0.75 9.18 -6.14
N TYR A 82 1.64 8.57 -5.37
CA TYR A 82 1.46 7.23 -4.84
C TYR A 82 0.20 7.11 -3.96
N LEU A 83 -0.02 8.07 -3.05
CA LEU A 83 -1.22 8.11 -2.22
C LEU A 83 -2.49 8.26 -3.06
N LYS A 84 -2.48 9.13 -4.08
CA LYS A 84 -3.60 9.30 -5.01
C LYS A 84 -3.89 8.00 -5.77
N GLN A 85 -2.85 7.32 -6.28
CA GLN A 85 -3.00 6.04 -6.97
C GLN A 85 -3.55 4.96 -6.05
N MET A 86 -3.03 4.84 -4.82
CA MET A 86 -3.53 3.88 -3.84
C MET A 86 -5.00 4.12 -3.51
N ASN A 87 -5.40 5.38 -3.29
CA ASN A 87 -6.79 5.74 -3.02
C ASN A 87 -7.70 5.45 -4.22
N ALA A 88 -7.25 5.75 -5.44
CA ALA A 88 -7.98 5.43 -6.66
C ALA A 88 -8.15 3.92 -6.84
N GLN A 89 -7.12 3.12 -6.56
CA GLN A 89 -7.19 1.66 -6.60
C GLN A 89 -8.15 1.09 -5.55
N ARG A 90 -8.13 1.61 -4.31
CA ARG A 90 -9.08 1.23 -3.26
C ARG A 90 -10.51 1.51 -3.69
N LYS A 91 -10.79 2.72 -4.15
CA LYS A 91 -12.13 3.11 -4.63
C LYS A 91 -12.57 2.26 -5.83
N LYS A 92 -11.68 1.96 -6.78
CA LYS A 92 -11.98 1.07 -7.91
C LYS A 92 -12.36 -0.33 -7.44
N ARG A 93 -11.62 -0.89 -6.48
CA ARG A 93 -11.92 -2.21 -5.89
C ARG A 93 -13.26 -2.20 -5.16
N GLU A 94 -13.54 -1.17 -4.37
CA GLU A 94 -14.83 -1.03 -3.67
C GLU A 94 -16.01 -0.94 -4.64
N LEU A 95 -15.88 -0.14 -5.71
CA LEU A 95 -16.90 -0.04 -6.76
C LEU A 95 -17.10 -1.36 -7.49
N GLN A 96 -16.02 -2.09 -7.78
CA GLN A 96 -16.10 -3.41 -8.38
C GLN A 96 -16.85 -4.39 -7.47
N ILE A 97 -16.48 -4.48 -6.19
CA ILE A 97 -17.16 -5.33 -5.21
C ILE A 97 -18.64 -4.95 -5.10
N LEU A 98 -18.97 -3.66 -5.10
CA LEU A 98 -20.35 -3.20 -5.05
C LEU A 98 -21.14 -3.63 -6.29
N ASN A 99 -20.52 -3.54 -7.48
CA ASN A 99 -21.14 -3.96 -8.73
C ASN A 99 -21.35 -5.49 -8.78
N GLU A 100 -20.36 -6.26 -8.32
CA GLU A 100 -20.48 -7.72 -8.17
C GLU A 100 -21.63 -8.08 -7.23
N ARG A 101 -21.72 -7.42 -6.05
CA ARG A 101 -22.83 -7.63 -5.10
C ARG A 101 -24.19 -7.27 -5.71
N LYS A 102 -24.28 -6.16 -6.42
CA LYS A 102 -25.51 -5.74 -7.11
C LYS A 102 -25.94 -6.78 -8.15
N SER A 103 -25.00 -7.28 -8.96
CA SER A 103 -25.25 -8.31 -9.97
C SER A 103 -25.75 -9.61 -9.33
N THR A 104 -25.09 -10.06 -8.25
CA THR A 104 -25.50 -11.25 -7.49
C THR A 104 -26.91 -11.09 -6.91
N LEU A 105 -27.22 -9.94 -6.30
CA LEU A 105 -28.55 -9.67 -5.75
C LEU A 105 -29.63 -9.64 -6.84
N GLN A 106 -29.33 -9.02 -7.99
CA GLN A 106 -30.24 -9.02 -9.13
C GLN A 106 -30.52 -10.44 -9.64
N ARG A 107 -29.48 -11.29 -9.74
CA ARG A 107 -29.62 -12.69 -10.13
C ARG A 107 -30.46 -13.49 -9.12
N GLN A 108 -30.19 -13.32 -7.82
CA GLN A 108 -30.97 -13.97 -6.75
C GLN A 108 -32.44 -13.56 -6.80
N MET A 109 -32.73 -12.27 -7.03
CA MET A 109 -34.10 -11.78 -7.15
C MET A 109 -34.81 -12.34 -8.38
N LYS A 110 -34.14 -12.38 -9.55
CA LYS A 110 -34.70 -13.01 -10.76
C LYS A 110 -35.03 -14.49 -10.52
N MET A 111 -34.11 -15.24 -9.90
CA MET A 111 -34.35 -16.65 -9.57
C MET A 111 -35.50 -16.82 -8.57
N ALA A 112 -35.56 -16.00 -7.52
CA ALA A 112 -36.66 -16.05 -6.55
C ALA A 112 -38.02 -15.80 -7.21
N LEU A 113 -38.09 -14.85 -8.15
CA LEU A 113 -39.29 -14.59 -8.93
C LEU A 113 -39.67 -15.75 -9.85
N HIS A 114 -38.70 -16.35 -10.56
CA HIS A 114 -38.93 -17.54 -11.37
C HIS A 114 -39.45 -18.70 -10.54
N ILE A 115 -38.86 -18.97 -9.37
CA ILE A 115 -39.33 -20.02 -8.47
C ILE A 115 -40.75 -19.73 -7.98
N ALA A 116 -41.06 -18.49 -7.63
CA ALA A 116 -42.42 -18.12 -7.23
C ALA A 116 -43.44 -18.31 -8.37
N MET A 117 -43.06 -17.95 -9.60
CA MET A 117 -43.89 -18.14 -10.78
C MET A 117 -44.11 -19.63 -11.09
N LEU A 118 -43.07 -20.45 -11.01
CA LEU A 118 -43.17 -21.90 -11.18
C LEU A 118 -44.07 -22.53 -10.11
N ARG A 119 -43.93 -22.13 -8.85
CA ARG A 119 -44.82 -22.61 -7.78
C ARG A 119 -46.28 -22.23 -8.02
N LYS A 120 -46.54 -21.03 -8.53
CA LYS A 120 -47.88 -20.60 -8.93
C LYS A 120 -48.41 -21.46 -10.08
N GLN A 121 -47.62 -21.66 -11.13
CA GLN A 121 -48.01 -22.50 -12.28
C GLN A 121 -48.33 -23.94 -11.88
N LEU A 122 -47.56 -24.53 -10.95
CA LEU A 122 -47.85 -25.86 -10.40
C LEU A 122 -49.16 -25.88 -9.62
N ALA A 123 -49.38 -24.88 -8.76
CA ALA A 123 -50.63 -24.75 -8.02
C ALA A 123 -51.85 -24.58 -8.95
N ASP A 124 -51.71 -23.79 -10.02
CA ASP A 124 -52.74 -23.59 -11.04
C ASP A 124 -53.05 -24.91 -11.80
N LEU A 125 -52.08 -25.82 -11.90
CA LEU A 125 -52.22 -27.17 -12.47
C LEU A 125 -52.68 -28.23 -11.45
N GLY A 126 -52.97 -27.85 -10.21
CA GLY A 126 -53.40 -28.75 -9.15
C GLY A 126 -52.28 -29.65 -8.59
N GLN A 127 -51.01 -29.30 -8.83
CA GLN A 127 -49.86 -29.97 -8.25
C GLN A 127 -49.27 -29.15 -7.10
N ASP A 128 -49.03 -29.81 -5.97
CA ASP A 128 -48.40 -29.14 -4.83
C ASP A 128 -46.89 -28.99 -5.06
N PRO A 129 -46.33 -27.79 -4.83
CA PRO A 129 -44.90 -27.55 -5.01
C PRO A 129 -44.08 -28.30 -3.95
N VAL A 130 -42.92 -28.78 -4.37
CA VAL A 130 -41.98 -29.52 -3.50
C VAL A 130 -41.54 -28.66 -2.30
N SER A 131 -41.44 -29.30 -1.12
CA SER A 131 -41.03 -28.65 0.12
C SER A 131 -39.58 -28.18 0.09
N ILE A 132 -39.28 -27.11 0.83
CA ILE A 132 -37.92 -26.54 0.90
C ILE A 132 -36.93 -27.55 1.49
N SER A 133 -37.35 -28.35 2.47
CA SER A 133 -36.51 -29.38 3.10
C SER A 133 -36.09 -30.47 2.13
N THR A 134 -36.98 -30.91 1.24
CA THR A 134 -36.67 -31.93 0.23
C THR A 134 -35.65 -31.38 -0.78
N ILE A 135 -35.82 -30.12 -1.20
CA ILE A 135 -34.88 -29.45 -2.13
C ILE A 135 -33.48 -29.32 -1.50
N GLN A 136 -33.39 -29.01 -0.21
CA GLN A 136 -32.09 -28.94 0.48
C GLN A 136 -31.38 -30.29 0.52
N GLN A 137 -32.12 -31.38 0.72
CA GLN A 137 -31.58 -32.73 0.68
C GLN A 137 -31.08 -33.11 -0.72
N GLU A 138 -31.86 -32.80 -1.76
CA GLU A 138 -31.45 -33.04 -3.15
C GLU A 138 -30.25 -32.19 -3.57
N TYR A 139 -30.17 -30.94 -3.10
CA TYR A 139 -29.02 -30.07 -3.32
C TYR A 139 -27.74 -30.69 -2.74
N ALA A 140 -27.79 -31.14 -1.49
CA ALA A 140 -26.63 -31.78 -0.85
C ALA A 140 -26.20 -33.07 -1.57
N ASN A 141 -27.13 -33.80 -2.18
CA ASN A 141 -26.85 -35.03 -2.91
C ASN A 141 -26.32 -34.78 -4.33
N SER A 142 -26.83 -33.76 -5.01
CA SER A 142 -26.61 -33.54 -6.45
C SER A 142 -25.56 -32.48 -6.77
N VAL A 143 -25.30 -31.54 -5.85
CA VAL A 143 -24.36 -30.44 -6.07
C VAL A 143 -23.00 -30.78 -5.47
N LYS A 144 -21.96 -30.69 -6.31
CA LYS A 144 -20.56 -30.85 -5.92
C LYS A 144 -19.82 -29.51 -6.04
N MET A 145 -18.75 -29.39 -5.27
CA MET A 145 -17.96 -28.17 -5.12
C MET A 145 -16.49 -28.45 -5.42
N GLU A 146 -15.87 -27.80 -6.42
CA GLU A 146 -14.40 -27.68 -6.46
C GLU A 146 -13.99 -26.46 -5.69
N ASN A 147 -12.96 -26.67 -4.89
CA ASN A 147 -12.10 -25.63 -4.42
C ASN A 147 -10.84 -25.59 -5.31
N SER A 148 -10.96 -25.10 -6.55
CA SER A 148 -9.78 -24.87 -7.38
C SER A 148 -9.11 -23.57 -6.92
N ILE A 149 -7.92 -23.68 -6.33
CA ILE A 149 -7.12 -22.57 -5.77
C ILE A 149 -6.76 -21.49 -6.83
N SER A 150 -6.94 -21.78 -8.12
CA SER A 150 -6.60 -20.88 -9.23
C SER A 150 -7.67 -19.83 -9.58
N ASN A 151 -8.90 -19.93 -9.07
CA ASN A 151 -9.94 -18.96 -9.38
C ASN A 151 -10.08 -17.94 -8.26
N VAL A 152 -9.84 -16.66 -8.57
CA VAL A 152 -9.94 -15.51 -7.64
C VAL A 152 -11.36 -15.35 -7.05
N SER A 153 -12.33 -16.14 -7.50
CA SER A 153 -13.71 -16.22 -6.96
C SER A 153 -14.05 -17.51 -6.18
N GLY A 154 -13.07 -18.40 -5.96
CA GLY A 154 -12.99 -19.33 -4.83
C GLY A 154 -13.87 -20.59 -4.77
N THR A 155 -14.98 -20.70 -5.51
CA THR A 155 -15.85 -21.88 -5.42
C THR A 155 -16.65 -22.08 -6.70
N ALA A 156 -16.37 -23.16 -7.44
CA ALA A 156 -17.21 -23.56 -8.56
C ALA A 156 -18.18 -24.65 -8.08
N LEU A 157 -19.48 -24.38 -8.16
CA LEU A 157 -20.53 -25.35 -7.89
C LEU A 157 -21.01 -25.92 -9.23
N TRP A 158 -21.05 -27.25 -9.36
CA TRP A 158 -21.68 -27.92 -10.50
C TRP A 158 -22.57 -29.06 -10.02
N ILE A 159 -23.50 -29.42 -10.88
CA ILE A 159 -24.34 -30.60 -10.69
C ILE A 159 -23.55 -31.83 -11.13
N ALA A 160 -23.58 -32.89 -10.32
CA ALA A 160 -22.93 -34.15 -10.64
C ALA A 160 -23.47 -34.74 -11.96
N ASP A 161 -22.59 -35.32 -12.77
CA ASP A 161 -22.94 -35.81 -14.12
C ASP A 161 -23.98 -36.93 -14.15
N ASN A 162 -24.20 -37.59 -13.00
CA ASN A 162 -25.20 -38.63 -12.80
C ASN A 162 -26.57 -38.11 -12.33
N SER A 163 -26.75 -36.79 -12.20
CA SER A 163 -28.02 -36.20 -11.78
C SER A 163 -28.94 -35.94 -12.98
N GLU A 164 -30.17 -36.44 -12.92
CA GLU A 164 -31.22 -36.20 -13.92
C GLU A 164 -31.59 -34.71 -14.05
N LEU A 165 -31.25 -33.89 -13.06
CA LEU A 165 -31.51 -32.45 -13.02
C LEU A 165 -30.65 -31.65 -14.00
N LYS A 166 -29.56 -32.24 -14.51
CA LYS A 166 -28.62 -31.56 -15.40
C LYS A 166 -29.26 -31.17 -16.75
N SER A 167 -30.22 -31.93 -17.25
CA SER A 167 -30.93 -31.64 -18.51
C SER A 167 -31.94 -30.50 -18.40
N TYR A 168 -32.42 -30.22 -17.18
CA TYR A 168 -33.39 -29.15 -16.90
C TYR A 168 -32.72 -27.85 -16.46
N LEU A 169 -31.39 -27.80 -16.44
CA LEU A 169 -30.66 -26.58 -16.12
C LEU A 169 -30.81 -25.55 -17.24
N PRO A 170 -31.30 -24.34 -16.94
CA PRO A 170 -31.28 -23.26 -17.93
C PRO A 170 -29.84 -22.87 -18.24
N ASN A 171 -29.57 -22.57 -19.51
CA ASN A 171 -28.25 -22.12 -19.93
C ASN A 171 -27.96 -20.77 -19.27
N ALA A 172 -26.90 -20.68 -18.46
CA ALA A 172 -26.56 -19.47 -17.71
C ALA A 172 -26.37 -18.23 -18.62
N ARG A 173 -26.02 -18.45 -19.89
CA ARG A 173 -25.81 -17.41 -20.90
C ARG A 173 -27.10 -16.73 -21.36
N GLU A 174 -28.26 -17.39 -21.25
CA GLU A 174 -29.56 -16.81 -21.63
C GLU A 174 -29.91 -15.55 -20.82
N TYR A 175 -29.41 -15.46 -19.58
CA TYR A 175 -29.63 -14.29 -18.73
C TYR A 175 -28.80 -13.06 -19.12
N ASP A 176 -27.74 -13.24 -19.91
CA ASP A 176 -26.83 -12.17 -20.34
C ASP A 176 -27.21 -11.61 -21.72
N GLU A 177 -27.83 -12.41 -22.59
CA GLU A 177 -28.17 -12.03 -23.97
C GLU A 177 -29.31 -11.00 -24.05
N GLU A 178 -30.29 -11.04 -23.13
CA GLU A 178 -31.35 -10.02 -23.05
C GLU A 178 -30.87 -8.63 -22.64
N LYS A 179 -29.61 -8.49 -22.18
CA LYS A 179 -29.04 -7.19 -21.83
C LYS A 179 -28.46 -6.43 -23.04
N GLY A 180 -28.32 -7.09 -24.19
CA GLY A 180 -27.70 -6.54 -25.41
C GLY A 180 -28.67 -6.10 -26.51
N SER A 181 -29.99 -6.23 -26.30
CA SER A 181 -31.03 -5.95 -27.29
C SER A 181 -31.81 -4.64 -27.08
N ASN A 182 -31.27 -3.71 -26.28
CA ASN A 182 -31.79 -2.35 -26.11
C ASN A 182 -30.74 -1.29 -26.46
#